data_AF-A0A923TY66-F1
#
_entry.id   AF-A0A923TY66-F1
#
_cell.length_a   1.000
_cell.length_b   1.000
_cell.length_c   1.000
_cell.angle_alpha   90.00
_cell.angle_beta   90.00
_cell.angle_gamma   90.00
#
_symmetry.space_group_name_H-M   'P 1'
#
loop_
_entity.id
_entity.type
_entity.pdbx_description
1 polymer ?
#
loop_
_entity_poly.entity_id
_entity_poly.type
_entity_poly.pdbx_seq_one_letter_code
_entity_poly.pdbx_strand_id
1 'polypeptide(L)'
;MKIKFYPYLITALLSSFTGHSQNAVQKIYPGNPSGSGFTSYSFIHDKGTAIDDQTIVIADFKACVKSADTCRNESGSVTIYKRDLNSVWQAKQVLTSPSKESKHFGGSVSLYGNMLAITSEAEYRPDMVRSGAIYFYRRSNATADFELVTKVHGEDPFL
;
A
#
# COMPACT_ATOMS: atom_id res chain seq x y z
N MET A 1 -11.17 66.67 28.25
CA MET A 1 -9.72 66.37 28.29
C MET A 1 -9.56 64.86 28.35
N LYS A 2 -9.11 64.23 27.26
CA LYS A 2 -8.95 62.78 27.13
C LYS A 2 -7.57 62.38 27.66
N ILE A 3 -7.49 61.39 28.54
CA ILE A 3 -6.24 60.69 28.89
C ILE A 3 -6.40 59.25 28.42
N LYS A 4 -5.57 58.84 27.46
CA LYS A 4 -5.45 57.46 26.98
C LYS A 4 -4.45 56.73 27.86
N PHE A 5 -4.78 55.53 28.30
CA PHE A 5 -3.83 54.55 28.82
C PHE A 5 -3.73 53.38 27.84
N TYR A 6 -2.49 53.02 27.47
CA TYR A 6 -2.19 51.77 26.77
C TYR A 6 -1.32 50.90 27.68
N PRO A 7 -1.81 49.73 28.12
CA PRO A 7 -0.94 48.61 28.41
C PRO A 7 -1.06 47.60 27.26
N TYR A 8 0.09 47.25 26.68
CA TYR A 8 0.23 46.19 25.70
C TYR A 8 -0.22 44.87 26.32
N LEU A 9 -1.34 44.32 25.85
CA LEU A 9 -1.73 42.93 26.13
C LEU A 9 -1.03 42.05 25.09
N ILE A 10 0.02 41.35 25.48
CA ILE A 10 0.49 40.19 24.71
C ILE A 10 -0.50 39.08 24.99
N THR A 11 -1.51 38.94 24.14
CA THR A 11 -2.40 37.78 24.15
C THR A 11 -1.62 36.61 23.58
N ALA A 12 -0.97 35.81 24.45
CA ALA A 12 -0.60 34.47 24.07
C ALA A 12 -1.91 33.70 23.82
N LEU A 13 -2.20 33.40 22.55
CA LEU A 13 -3.24 32.45 22.20
C LEU A 13 -2.79 31.08 22.73
N LEU A 14 -3.19 30.74 23.94
CA LEU A 14 -3.28 29.36 24.38
C LEU A 14 -4.38 28.71 23.53
N SER A 15 -4.03 28.21 22.35
CA SER A 15 -4.86 27.21 21.70
C SER A 15 -4.75 25.95 22.56
N SER A 16 -5.65 25.83 23.54
CA SER A 16 -5.91 24.57 24.20
C SER A 16 -6.26 23.57 23.11
N PHE A 17 -5.40 22.57 22.89
CA PHE A 17 -5.73 21.40 22.09
C PHE A 17 -6.74 20.56 22.90
N THR A 18 -8.00 20.99 22.92
CA THR A 18 -9.10 20.22 23.46
C THR A 18 -9.52 19.16 22.43
N GLY A 19 -9.25 17.90 22.75
CA GLY A 19 -9.96 16.75 22.20
C GLY A 19 -9.41 16.21 20.87
N HIS A 20 -8.39 15.35 20.93
CA HIS A 20 -8.17 14.36 19.88
C HIS A 20 -9.25 13.26 20.00
N SER A 21 -10.46 13.56 19.54
CA SER A 21 -11.43 12.51 19.25
C SER A 21 -10.97 11.81 17.96
N GLN A 22 -10.45 10.58 18.09
CA GLN A 22 -10.08 9.73 16.97
C GLN A 22 -11.36 9.23 16.30
N ASN A 23 -11.96 10.03 15.43
CA ASN A 23 -13.10 9.61 14.63
C ASN A 23 -12.62 8.92 13.36
N ALA A 24 -12.99 7.66 13.19
CA ALA A 24 -12.73 6.95 11.95
C ALA A 24 -13.56 7.60 10.82
N VAL A 25 -12.88 8.18 9.82
CA VAL A 25 -13.52 8.84 8.66
C VAL A 25 -14.15 7.79 7.73
N GLN A 26 -13.49 6.65 7.56
CA GLN A 26 -14.01 5.53 6.78
C GLN A 26 -13.39 4.24 7.30
N LYS A 27 -14.21 3.20 7.45
CA LYS A 27 -13.74 1.83 7.67
C LYS A 27 -13.69 1.12 6.32
N ILE A 28 -12.51 0.63 5.96
CA ILE A 28 -12.30 -0.18 4.76
C ILE A 28 -12.32 -1.64 5.20
N TYR A 29 -13.00 -2.50 4.44
CA TYR A 29 -12.96 -3.94 4.60
C TYR A 29 -12.20 -4.57 3.43
N PRO A 30 -11.49 -5.68 3.65
CA PRO A 30 -10.81 -6.37 2.55
C PRO A 30 -11.90 -6.87 1.61
N GLY A 31 -11.95 -6.24 0.43
CA GLY A 31 -12.92 -6.58 -0.61
C GLY A 31 -12.39 -7.68 -1.50
N ASN A 32 -13.28 -8.31 -2.27
CA ASN A 32 -12.94 -9.12 -3.42
C ASN A 32 -13.01 -8.22 -4.67
N PRO A 33 -11.91 -7.59 -5.12
CA PRO A 33 -11.98 -6.55 -6.14
C PRO A 33 -12.23 -7.13 -7.55
N SER A 34 -12.19 -8.46 -7.72
CA SER A 34 -12.19 -9.11 -9.03
C SER A 34 -13.28 -10.16 -9.24
N GLY A 35 -14.18 -10.40 -8.27
CA GLY A 35 -15.22 -11.42 -8.40
C GLY A 35 -14.63 -12.85 -8.49
N SER A 36 -14.89 -13.68 -7.48
CA SER A 36 -14.47 -15.09 -7.42
C SER A 36 -12.97 -15.38 -7.66
N GLY A 37 -12.12 -15.09 -6.69
CA GLY A 37 -10.67 -15.36 -6.81
C GLY A 37 -9.96 -15.81 -5.54
N PHE A 38 -10.44 -15.44 -4.36
CA PHE A 38 -9.63 -15.51 -3.13
C PHE A 38 -10.33 -16.32 -2.03
N THR A 39 -9.57 -17.10 -1.27
CA THR A 39 -10.05 -18.02 -0.20
C THR A 39 -9.85 -17.47 1.22
N SER A 40 -9.09 -16.39 1.38
CA SER A 40 -8.93 -15.64 2.63
C SER A 40 -8.76 -14.15 2.31
N TYR A 41 -9.39 -13.28 3.10
CA TYR A 41 -9.35 -11.83 2.93
C TYR A 41 -8.82 -11.22 4.23
N SER A 42 -7.54 -10.87 4.29
CA SER A 42 -6.95 -10.21 5.45
C SER A 42 -6.11 -9.02 4.99
N PHE A 43 -6.25 -7.89 5.67
CA PHE A 43 -5.34 -6.76 5.48
C PHE A 43 -4.01 -6.94 6.23
N ILE A 44 -3.90 -7.98 7.06
CA ILE A 44 -2.86 -8.04 8.09
C ILE A 44 -2.37 -9.48 8.19
N HIS A 45 -1.45 -9.81 7.32
CA HIS A 45 -0.31 -10.61 7.73
C HIS A 45 0.89 -9.64 7.80
N ASP A 46 0.93 -8.86 8.88
CA ASP A 46 2.09 -8.20 9.50
C ASP A 46 3.15 -7.40 8.70
N LYS A 47 3.02 -7.15 7.38
CA LYS A 47 4.20 -6.66 6.63
C LYS A 47 4.06 -5.57 5.57
N GLY A 48 2.88 -5.26 5.03
CA GLY A 48 2.81 -4.35 3.88
C GLY A 48 1.61 -3.41 3.87
N THR A 49 1.81 -2.18 4.35
CA THR A 49 0.91 -1.05 4.05
C THR A 49 1.74 0.20 3.79
N ALA A 50 1.38 0.94 2.74
CA ALA A 50 1.95 2.25 2.45
C ALA A 50 0.84 3.23 2.10
N ILE A 51 1.03 4.51 2.38
CA ILE A 51 0.03 5.54 2.16
C ILE A 51 0.68 6.85 1.74
N ASP A 52 0.02 7.55 0.83
CA ASP A 52 0.19 8.98 0.58
C ASP A 52 -1.19 9.69 0.60
N ASP A 53 -1.22 10.98 0.26
CA ASP A 53 -2.44 11.79 0.33
C ASP A 53 -3.63 11.23 -0.47
N GLN A 54 -3.36 10.57 -1.61
CA GLN A 54 -4.40 10.10 -2.54
C GLN A 54 -4.46 8.57 -2.67
N THR A 55 -3.55 7.85 -2.03
CA THR A 55 -3.30 6.43 -2.30
C THR A 55 -3.06 5.66 -1.01
N ILE A 56 -3.78 4.56 -0.83
CA ILE A 56 -3.44 3.53 0.14
C ILE A 56 -3.05 2.28 -0.64
N VAL A 57 -1.94 1.68 -0.25
CA VAL A 57 -1.45 0.40 -0.76
C VAL A 57 -1.58 -0.61 0.36
N ILE A 58 -2.37 -1.66 0.14
CA ILE A 58 -2.55 -2.73 1.10
C ILE A 58 -2.08 -4.03 0.49
N ALA A 59 -1.14 -4.70 1.16
CA ALA A 59 -0.62 -5.97 0.70
C ALA A 59 -1.30 -7.14 1.41
N ASP A 60 -1.57 -8.21 0.67
CA ASP A 60 -2.01 -9.50 1.17
C ASP A 60 -1.13 -10.57 0.54
N PHE A 61 0.00 -10.88 1.19
CA PHE A 61 0.99 -11.81 0.64
C PHE A 61 0.56 -13.27 0.71
N LYS A 62 -0.47 -13.60 1.51
CA LYS A 62 -1.06 -14.93 1.56
C LYS A 62 -2.28 -15.06 0.65
N ALA A 63 -2.66 -13.98 -0.03
CA ALA A 63 -3.75 -13.99 -0.98
C ALA A 63 -3.57 -15.15 -1.96
N CYS A 64 -4.65 -15.92 -2.07
CA CYS A 64 -4.80 -16.94 -3.07
C CYS A 64 -5.27 -16.29 -4.37
N VAL A 65 -4.41 -16.17 -5.36
CA VAL A 65 -4.83 -15.80 -6.71
C VAL A 65 -5.24 -17.08 -7.44
N LYS A 66 -6.55 -17.28 -7.66
CA LYS A 66 -7.05 -18.44 -8.43
C LYS A 66 -6.56 -18.40 -9.88
N SER A 67 -5.99 -19.50 -10.34
CA SER A 67 -5.79 -19.79 -11.76
C SER A 67 -6.40 -21.15 -12.07
N ALA A 68 -7.45 -21.21 -12.91
CA ALA A 68 -8.09 -22.45 -13.35
C ALA A 68 -8.38 -23.44 -12.20
N ASP A 69 -9.19 -23.00 -11.22
CA ASP A 69 -9.65 -23.76 -10.05
C ASP A 69 -8.60 -24.23 -9.03
N THR A 70 -7.32 -24.01 -9.30
CA THR A 70 -6.24 -24.26 -8.34
C THR A 70 -5.80 -22.97 -7.68
N CYS A 71 -5.78 -22.97 -6.35
CA CYS A 71 -5.17 -21.91 -5.57
C CYS A 71 -3.66 -22.05 -5.67
N ARG A 72 -2.97 -21.08 -6.26
CA ARG A 72 -1.53 -20.97 -6.02
C ARG A 72 -1.36 -20.39 -4.63
N ASN A 73 -1.32 -21.29 -3.64
CA ASN A 73 -1.07 -20.95 -2.24
C ASN A 73 0.13 -20.00 -2.19
N GLU A 74 -0.01 -18.89 -1.46
CA GLU A 74 1.06 -17.92 -1.25
C GLU A 74 1.49 -17.15 -2.52
N SER A 75 0.63 -17.02 -3.53
CA SER A 75 0.93 -16.16 -4.69
C SER A 75 1.01 -14.68 -4.30
N GLY A 76 0.11 -14.23 -3.41
CA GLY A 76 0.08 -12.89 -2.86
C GLY A 76 -0.50 -11.85 -3.82
N SER A 77 -0.92 -10.70 -3.26
CA SER A 77 -1.50 -9.58 -4.00
C SER A 77 -1.27 -8.25 -3.30
N VAL A 78 -1.39 -7.16 -4.05
CA VAL A 78 -1.36 -5.79 -3.51
C VAL A 78 -2.56 -5.04 -4.09
N THR A 79 -3.42 -4.52 -3.22
CA THR A 79 -4.58 -3.71 -3.62
C THR A 79 -4.28 -2.23 -3.44
N ILE A 80 -4.57 -1.44 -4.48
CA ILE A 80 -4.42 0.02 -4.48
C ILE A 80 -5.80 0.63 -4.29
N TYR A 81 -5.95 1.40 -3.22
CA TYR A 81 -7.09 2.25 -2.96
C TYR A 81 -6.75 3.69 -3.31
N LYS A 82 -7.67 4.37 -4.00
CA LYS A 82 -7.55 5.80 -4.28
C LYS A 82 -8.70 6.55 -3.63
N ARG A 83 -8.42 7.76 -3.16
CA ARG A 83 -9.43 8.65 -2.61
C ARG A 83 -10.15 9.38 -3.75
N ASP A 84 -11.48 9.34 -3.76
CA ASP A 84 -12.28 10.07 -4.73
C ASP A 84 -12.49 11.55 -4.33
N LEU A 85 -13.21 12.30 -5.17
CA LEU A 85 -13.51 13.72 -4.95
C LEU A 85 -14.35 13.97 -3.69
N ASN A 86 -15.06 12.96 -3.21
CA ASN A 86 -15.89 13.02 -2.00
C ASN A 86 -15.14 12.52 -0.76
N SER A 87 -13.81 12.37 -0.86
CA SER A 87 -12.94 11.85 0.20
C SER A 87 -13.22 10.39 0.61
N VAL A 88 -13.83 9.60 -0.29
CA VAL A 88 -14.08 8.17 -0.06
C VAL A 88 -12.98 7.34 -0.73
N TRP A 89 -12.39 6.42 0.02
CA TRP A 89 -11.44 5.44 -0.46
C TRP A 89 -12.13 4.32 -1.23
N GLN A 90 -11.65 4.05 -2.43
CA GLN A 90 -12.15 3.00 -3.31
C GLN A 90 -10.99 2.16 -3.84
N ALA A 91 -11.15 0.83 -3.86
CA ALA A 91 -10.20 -0.04 -4.55
C ALA A 91 -10.24 0.27 -6.05
N LYS A 92 -9.08 0.62 -6.63
CA LYS A 92 -8.96 0.98 -8.05
C LYS A 92 -8.13 -0.02 -8.85
N GLN A 93 -7.20 -0.71 -8.19
CA GLN A 93 -6.30 -1.63 -8.87
C GLN A 93 -5.91 -2.78 -7.94
N VAL A 94 -5.72 -3.97 -8.51
CA VAL A 94 -5.08 -5.11 -7.85
C VAL A 94 -3.87 -5.50 -8.67
N LEU A 95 -2.73 -5.57 -7.99
CA LEU A 95 -1.47 -6.03 -8.53
C LEU A 95 -1.22 -7.46 -8.05
N THR A 96 -0.94 -8.34 -8.99
CA THR A 96 -0.46 -9.71 -8.74
C THR A 96 0.91 -9.85 -9.39
N SER A 97 1.69 -10.82 -8.90
CA SER A 97 3.00 -11.06 -9.50
C SER A 97 2.86 -11.49 -10.97
N PRO A 98 3.61 -10.87 -11.90
CA PRO A 98 3.70 -11.33 -13.28
C PRO A 98 4.49 -12.64 -13.42
N SER A 99 5.29 -12.99 -12.40
CA SER A 99 6.09 -14.21 -12.37
C SER A 99 5.32 -15.40 -11.82
N LYS A 100 5.39 -16.53 -12.54
CA LYS A 100 4.90 -17.85 -12.10
C LYS A 100 5.76 -18.49 -11.03
N GLU A 101 6.90 -17.91 -10.68
CA GLU A 101 7.80 -18.41 -9.61
C GLU A 101 7.68 -17.60 -8.32
N SER A 102 7.00 -16.44 -8.36
CA SER A 102 6.80 -15.60 -7.18
C SER A 102 6.06 -16.32 -6.07
N LYS A 103 6.53 -16.13 -4.84
CA LYS A 103 5.82 -16.48 -3.61
C LYS A 103 5.90 -15.33 -2.63
N HIS A 104 4.79 -15.06 -1.96
CA HIS A 104 4.57 -13.94 -1.06
C HIS A 104 4.71 -12.58 -1.75
N PHE A 105 4.12 -12.41 -2.93
CA PHE A 105 4.04 -11.08 -3.56
C PHE A 105 3.24 -10.13 -2.66
N GLY A 106 3.77 -8.93 -2.42
CA GLY A 106 3.23 -8.05 -1.38
C GLY A 106 3.76 -8.38 0.01
N GLY A 107 4.89 -9.10 0.12
CA GLY A 107 5.56 -9.34 1.39
C GLY A 107 5.96 -8.05 2.09
N SER A 108 6.30 -7.00 1.33
CA SER A 108 6.46 -5.63 1.80
C SER A 108 6.15 -4.66 0.65
N VAL A 109 5.74 -3.44 1.01
CA VAL A 109 5.44 -2.38 0.04
C VAL A 109 6.03 -1.06 0.49
N SER A 110 6.52 -0.26 -0.46
CA SER A 110 6.95 1.12 -0.22
C SER A 110 6.45 2.02 -1.34
N LEU A 111 5.88 3.16 -0.96
CA LEU A 111 5.34 4.15 -1.87
C LEU A 111 6.10 5.47 -1.68
N TYR A 112 6.65 6.00 -2.76
CA TYR A 112 7.26 7.32 -2.78
C TYR A 112 6.95 8.04 -4.09
N GLY A 113 6.21 9.15 -3.99
CA GLY A 113 5.77 9.92 -5.14
C GLY A 113 4.99 9.06 -6.13
N ASN A 114 5.56 8.83 -7.31
CA ASN A 114 4.95 8.01 -8.36
C ASN A 114 5.54 6.60 -8.47
N MET A 115 6.43 6.21 -7.56
CA MET A 115 7.06 4.89 -7.54
C MET A 115 6.50 4.03 -6.41
N LEU A 116 6.23 2.78 -6.74
CA LEU A 116 5.80 1.74 -5.81
C LEU A 116 6.77 0.56 -5.92
N ALA A 117 7.40 0.19 -4.82
CA ALA A 117 8.20 -1.03 -4.71
C ALA A 117 7.38 -2.09 -3.98
N ILE A 118 7.36 -3.31 -4.53
CA ILE A 118 6.66 -4.47 -3.97
C ILE A 118 7.62 -5.64 -3.92
N THR A 119 7.76 -6.26 -2.75
CA THR A 119 8.62 -7.45 -2.62
C THR A 119 7.84 -8.74 -2.82
N SER A 120 8.55 -9.76 -3.31
CA SER A 120 8.16 -11.17 -3.31
C SER A 120 9.25 -11.94 -2.56
N GLU A 121 8.99 -12.31 -1.30
CA GLU A 121 10.04 -12.77 -0.37
C GLU A 121 10.63 -14.13 -0.75
N ALA A 122 9.86 -15.01 -1.40
CA ALA A 122 10.25 -16.39 -1.63
C ALA A 122 10.19 -16.78 -3.12
N GLU A 123 10.41 -15.80 -4.00
CA GLU A 123 10.52 -16.06 -5.43
C GLU A 123 11.75 -16.93 -5.75
N TYR A 124 11.55 -17.94 -6.59
CA TYR A 124 12.59 -18.85 -7.04
C TYR A 124 13.29 -18.32 -8.29
N ARG A 125 14.60 -18.57 -8.38
CA ARG A 125 15.38 -18.50 -9.61
C ARG A 125 16.01 -19.87 -9.91
N PRO A 126 16.38 -20.16 -11.17
CA PRO A 126 17.03 -21.42 -11.53
C PRO A 126 18.34 -21.69 -10.77
N ASP A 127 19.05 -20.63 -10.39
CA ASP A 127 20.35 -20.64 -9.72
C ASP A 127 20.27 -20.47 -8.19
N MET A 128 19.14 -19.99 -7.66
CA MET A 128 18.98 -19.71 -6.23
C MET A 128 17.54 -19.93 -5.75
N VAL A 129 17.41 -20.76 -4.72
CA VAL A 129 16.12 -21.03 -4.07
C VAL A 129 15.76 -19.87 -3.14
N ARG A 130 14.55 -19.32 -3.29
CA ARG A 130 14.02 -18.23 -2.44
C ARG A 130 14.93 -16.99 -2.41
N SER A 131 15.50 -16.61 -3.56
CA SER A 131 16.28 -15.37 -3.70
C SER A 131 15.45 -14.11 -3.44
N GLY A 132 14.13 -14.25 -3.56
CA GLY A 132 13.20 -13.13 -3.55
C GLY A 132 13.34 -12.24 -4.78
N ALA A 133 12.45 -11.27 -4.87
CA ALA A 133 12.46 -10.23 -5.88
C ALA A 133 11.81 -8.93 -5.37
N ILE A 134 12.17 -7.82 -6.00
CA ILE A 134 11.53 -6.52 -5.85
C ILE A 134 10.98 -6.12 -7.22
N TYR A 135 9.71 -5.78 -7.25
CA TYR A 135 9.00 -5.27 -8.41
C TYR A 135 8.82 -3.77 -8.25
N PHE A 136 9.29 -3.01 -9.23
CA PHE A 136 9.11 -1.56 -9.28
C PHE A 136 7.97 -1.25 -10.24
N TYR A 137 7.00 -0.50 -9.73
CA TYR A 137 5.89 0.03 -10.49
C TYR A 137 5.95 1.55 -10.51
N ARG A 138 5.43 2.16 -11.58
CA ARG A 138 5.33 3.61 -11.73
C ARG A 138 3.95 3.99 -12.24
N ARG A 139 3.43 5.09 -11.73
CA ARG A 139 2.24 5.78 -12.27
C ARG A 139 2.65 7.07 -12.97
N SER A 140 1.88 7.51 -13.95
CA SER A 140 2.16 8.78 -14.65
C SER A 140 1.81 10.00 -13.79
N ASN A 141 0.79 9.89 -12.94
CA ASN A 141 0.35 10.92 -12.00
C ASN A 141 -0.39 10.26 -10.81
N ALA A 142 -0.80 11.06 -9.81
CA ALA A 142 -1.38 10.56 -8.56
C ALA A 142 -2.66 9.71 -8.73
N THR A 143 -3.44 9.96 -9.78
CA THR A 143 -4.70 9.25 -10.03
C THR A 143 -4.58 8.11 -11.04
N ALA A 144 -3.46 8.02 -11.77
CA ALA A 144 -3.18 6.96 -12.74
C ALA A 144 -2.87 5.62 -12.07
N ASP A 145 -3.06 4.54 -12.81
CA ASP A 145 -2.73 3.18 -12.36
C ASP A 145 -1.22 2.95 -12.36
N PHE A 146 -0.78 2.02 -11.52
CA PHE A 146 0.60 1.61 -11.44
C PHE A 146 0.92 0.60 -12.54
N GLU A 147 1.96 0.87 -13.31
CA GLU A 147 2.45 0.01 -14.37
C GLU A 147 3.81 -0.57 -13.99
N LEU A 148 4.05 -1.84 -14.30
CA LEU A 148 5.32 -2.49 -14.01
C LEU A 148 6.43 -1.83 -14.82
N VAL A 149 7.49 -1.37 -14.14
CA VAL A 149 8.68 -0.81 -14.77
C VAL A 149 9.75 -1.87 -14.92
N THR A 150 10.10 -2.52 -13.81
CA THR A 150 11.18 -3.51 -13.78
C THR A 150 11.05 -4.42 -12.57
N LYS A 151 11.82 -5.50 -12.60
CA LYS A 151 11.97 -6.47 -11.53
C LYS A 151 13.46 -6.67 -11.27
N VAL A 152 13.83 -6.68 -10.00
CA VAL A 152 15.19 -6.95 -9.53
C VAL A 152 15.14 -8.16 -8.60
N HIS A 153 16.08 -9.07 -8.74
CA HIS A 153 16.22 -10.20 -7.82
C HIS A 153 17.24 -9.90 -6.73
N GLY A 154 17.15 -10.61 -5.61
CA GLY A 154 18.30 -10.73 -4.72
C GLY A 154 19.50 -11.25 -5.51
N GLU A 155 20.65 -10.61 -5.33
CA GLU A 155 21.93 -11.07 -5.87
C GLU A 155 22.62 -11.95 -4.83
N ASP A 156 23.38 -12.95 -5.30
CA ASP A 156 24.31 -13.67 -4.44
C ASP A 156 25.52 -12.76 -4.20
N PRO A 157 25.81 -12.32 -2.97
CA PRO A 157 26.97 -11.46 -2.71
C PRO A 157 28.31 -12.19 -2.89
N PHE A 158 28.30 -13.51 -3.14
CA PHE A 158 29.50 -14.34 -3.28
C PHE A 158 29.76 -14.83 -4.72
N LEU A 159 28.99 -14.38 -5.71
CA LEU A 159 29.17 -14.69 -7.14
C LEU A 159 29.27 -13.44 -8.01
#